data_AF-A0A3N5SRF3-F1
#
_entry.id   AF-A0A3N5SRF3-F1
#
_cell.length_a   1.000
_cell.length_b   1.000
_cell.length_c   1.000
_cell.angle_alpha   90.00
_cell.angle_beta   90.00
_cell.angle_gamma   90.00
#
_symmetry.space_group_name_H-M   'P 1'
#
loop_
_entity.id
_entity.type
_entity.pdbx_description
1 polymer ?
#
loop_
_entity_poly.entity_id
_entity_poly.type
_entity_poly.pdbx_seq_one_letter_code
_entity_poly.pdbx_strand_id
1 'polypeptide(L)'
;MLRRLTEPCGAFLFGGAMIRLVICCGLFLAMIGGTPDSSAAPDPIRARLETMTLEEKVGQLFLITLYSPELGPMDRALIEAIHPGGVVLFPHNIQSPEQVARLTNDLQAYAQEVGPDVPLLIAVDQEGGRVSRLLDGFTPFPSPLVLGATGRREDAVALGLAMGQELVAVGINMDLAPVADLHYPAHDAGEWEVMYRRTLSADPALVSTLAGGMVEGLRAAGVIAVLKHFPGHGAAQTDSHSELPVIPLTREETEATTLAA
;
A
#
# COMPACT_ATOMS: atom_id res chain seq x y z
N MET A 1 -23.50 10.79 -40.08
CA MET A 1 -24.76 11.14 -40.77
C MET A 1 -24.61 10.72 -42.23
N LEU A 2 -25.40 9.73 -42.67
CA LEU A 2 -25.66 9.30 -44.06
C LEU A 2 -24.48 8.74 -44.91
N ARG A 3 -24.45 7.41 -45.13
CA ARG A 3 -25.02 6.78 -46.34
C ARG A 3 -24.90 5.25 -46.28
N ARG A 4 -26.04 4.60 -46.50
CA ARG A 4 -26.25 3.17 -46.75
C ARG A 4 -26.46 2.96 -48.25
N LEU A 5 -26.05 1.77 -48.71
CA LEU A 5 -26.63 0.94 -49.76
C LEU A 5 -26.54 1.40 -51.22
N THR A 6 -25.85 0.59 -52.03
CA THR A 6 -26.32 0.09 -53.33
C THR A 6 -25.54 -1.17 -53.73
N GLU A 7 -26.22 -2.32 -53.76
CA GLU A 7 -25.95 -3.48 -54.63
C GLU A 7 -26.72 -3.25 -55.97
N PRO A 8 -26.46 -3.95 -57.12
CA PRO A 8 -26.56 -5.43 -57.22
C PRO A 8 -25.82 -6.17 -58.38
N CYS A 9 -25.99 -7.51 -58.34
CA CYS A 9 -26.28 -8.42 -59.46
C CYS A 9 -25.14 -9.17 -60.18
N GLY A 10 -25.27 -10.51 -60.24
CA GLY A 10 -24.56 -11.39 -61.18
C GLY A 10 -24.57 -12.87 -60.79
N ALA A 11 -25.64 -13.60 -61.12
CA ALA A 11 -25.76 -15.06 -60.97
C ALA A 11 -25.32 -15.79 -62.26
N PHE A 12 -24.78 -17.01 -62.17
CA PHE A 12 -24.95 -18.07 -63.19
C PHE A 12 -24.74 -19.49 -62.62
N LEU A 13 -25.51 -20.42 -63.21
CA LEU A 13 -25.89 -21.79 -62.84
C LEU A 13 -24.93 -22.87 -63.39
N PHE A 14 -24.90 -24.09 -62.82
CA PHE A 14 -25.50 -25.34 -63.38
C PHE A 14 -25.00 -26.65 -62.75
N GLY A 15 -25.96 -27.55 -62.44
CA GLY A 15 -25.95 -29.04 -62.52
C GLY A 15 -24.98 -29.85 -61.64
N GLY A 16 -25.28 -31.03 -61.08
CA GLY A 16 -26.43 -31.93 -61.12
C GLY A 16 -25.99 -33.35 -60.72
N ALA A 17 -26.89 -34.08 -60.05
CA ALA A 17 -27.00 -35.56 -59.88
C ALA A 17 -26.29 -36.33 -58.72
N MET A 18 -27.15 -36.71 -57.76
CA MET A 18 -27.37 -38.04 -57.14
C MET A 18 -26.22 -38.93 -56.61
N ILE A 19 -26.33 -39.34 -55.33
CA ILE A 19 -26.62 -40.74 -54.90
C ILE A 19 -26.89 -40.78 -53.38
N ARG A 20 -27.94 -41.51 -52.97
CA ARG A 20 -28.30 -41.83 -51.57
C ARG A 20 -27.46 -43.01 -51.06
N LEU A 21 -26.95 -42.94 -49.83
CA LEU A 21 -26.80 -44.12 -48.96
C LEU A 21 -26.81 -43.71 -47.49
N VAL A 22 -27.68 -44.35 -46.71
CA VAL A 22 -27.80 -44.29 -45.25
C VAL A 22 -26.95 -45.43 -44.67
N ILE A 23 -26.26 -45.22 -43.54
CA ILE A 23 -26.34 -46.01 -42.28
C ILE A 23 -25.25 -45.55 -41.28
N CYS A 24 -25.71 -45.41 -40.04
CA CYS A 24 -25.06 -45.07 -38.77
C CYS A 24 -23.66 -45.66 -38.50
N CYS A 25 -22.80 -44.90 -37.80
CA CYS A 25 -22.42 -45.13 -36.39
C CYS A 25 -21.17 -44.28 -36.07
N GLY A 26 -21.16 -43.55 -34.96
CA GLY A 26 -19.95 -42.86 -34.49
C GLY A 26 -20.22 -41.66 -33.60
N LEU A 27 -20.46 -41.93 -32.31
CA LEU A 27 -20.18 -40.97 -31.23
C LEU A 27 -18.79 -40.36 -31.44
N PHE A 28 -18.71 -39.03 -31.47
CA PHE A 28 -17.76 -38.19 -30.72
C PHE A 28 -17.72 -36.79 -31.36
N LEU A 29 -18.35 -35.82 -30.71
CA LEU A 29 -17.74 -34.49 -30.64
C LEU A 29 -17.98 -33.95 -29.24
N ALA A 30 -16.86 -33.75 -28.56
CA ALA A 30 -16.76 -33.48 -27.14
C ALA A 30 -17.51 -32.20 -26.75
N MET A 31 -18.33 -32.33 -25.72
CA MET A 31 -18.70 -31.24 -24.83
C MET A 31 -17.41 -30.74 -24.18
N ILE A 32 -16.75 -29.73 -24.75
CA ILE A 32 -15.70 -28.99 -24.03
C ILE A 32 -16.40 -27.98 -23.11
N GLY A 33 -17.22 -28.52 -22.19
CA GLY A 33 -17.54 -27.86 -20.94
C GLY A 33 -16.42 -28.22 -19.99
N GLY A 34 -15.35 -27.43 -19.99
CA GLY A 34 -14.42 -27.45 -18.88
C GLY A 34 -15.19 -27.03 -17.64
N THR A 35 -15.61 -27.99 -16.81
CA THR A 35 -16.05 -27.69 -15.45
C THR A 35 -14.90 -26.95 -14.77
N PRO A 36 -15.11 -25.77 -14.18
CA PRO A 36 -14.08 -25.13 -13.39
C PRO A 36 -13.62 -26.15 -12.34
N ASP A 37 -12.30 -26.30 -12.25
CA ASP A 37 -11.67 -27.27 -11.36
C ASP A 37 -12.10 -26.97 -9.92
N SER A 38 -13.06 -27.76 -9.43
CA SER A 38 -13.67 -27.68 -8.10
C SER A 38 -12.73 -28.24 -7.01
N SER A 39 -11.45 -28.49 -7.32
CA SER A 39 -10.48 -29.12 -6.41
C SER A 39 -9.56 -28.14 -5.68
N ALA A 40 -9.60 -26.84 -6.00
CA ALA A 40 -8.87 -25.84 -5.21
C ALA A 40 -9.53 -25.67 -3.84
N ALA A 41 -8.74 -25.83 -2.76
CA ALA A 41 -9.19 -25.47 -1.42
C ALA A 41 -9.75 -24.04 -1.43
N PRO A 42 -10.81 -23.75 -0.65
CA PRO A 42 -11.37 -22.40 -0.59
C PRO A 42 -10.27 -21.40 -0.27
N ASP A 43 -10.24 -20.28 -1.01
CA ASP A 43 -9.34 -19.17 -0.71
C ASP A 43 -9.52 -18.75 0.76
N PRO A 44 -8.48 -18.88 1.60
CA PRO A 44 -8.62 -18.62 3.03
C PRO A 44 -9.00 -17.18 3.35
N ILE A 45 -8.62 -16.22 2.49
CA ILE A 45 -9.01 -14.80 2.65
C ILE A 45 -10.49 -14.65 2.39
N ARG A 46 -10.98 -15.25 1.29
CA ARG A 46 -12.40 -15.24 0.96
C ARG A 46 -13.24 -15.91 2.04
N ALA A 47 -12.80 -17.07 2.55
CA ALA A 47 -13.47 -17.77 3.63
C ALA A 47 -13.57 -16.89 4.90
N ARG A 48 -12.50 -16.17 5.25
CA ARG A 48 -12.52 -15.20 6.37
C ARG A 48 -13.48 -14.04 6.13
N LEU A 49 -13.50 -13.47 4.93
CA LEU A 49 -14.43 -12.39 4.58
C LEU A 49 -15.89 -12.87 4.61
N GLU A 50 -16.15 -14.13 4.26
CA GLU A 50 -17.50 -14.70 4.30
C GLU A 50 -18.02 -14.89 5.73
N THR A 51 -17.15 -15.01 6.73
CA THR A 51 -17.56 -15.07 8.15
C THR A 51 -17.83 -13.70 8.77
N MET A 52 -17.47 -12.61 8.11
CA MET A 52 -17.63 -11.25 8.63
C MET A 52 -18.97 -10.62 8.25
N THR A 53 -19.55 -9.89 9.20
CA THR A 53 -20.63 -8.92 9.00
C THR A 53 -20.19 -7.78 8.07
N LEU A 54 -21.14 -6.97 7.60
CA LEU A 54 -20.82 -5.80 6.78
C LEU A 54 -20.06 -4.74 7.60
N GLU A 55 -20.48 -4.56 8.85
CA GLU A 55 -19.90 -3.63 9.80
C GLU A 55 -18.43 -3.97 10.08
N GLU A 56 -18.09 -5.24 10.34
CA GLU A 56 -16.70 -5.68 10.49
C GLU A 56 -15.89 -5.46 9.20
N LYS A 57 -16.46 -5.72 8.02
CA LYS A 57 -15.77 -5.48 6.74
C LYS A 57 -15.46 -4.01 6.54
N VAL A 58 -16.39 -3.13 6.89
CA VAL A 58 -16.19 -1.68 6.85
C VAL A 58 -15.16 -1.25 7.89
N GLY A 59 -15.21 -1.83 9.09
CA GLY A 59 -14.20 -1.65 10.15
C GLY A 59 -12.79 -1.91 9.68
N GLN A 60 -12.58 -3.02 8.95
CA GLN A 60 -11.27 -3.39 8.39
C GLN A 60 -10.70 -2.40 7.38
N LEU A 61 -11.47 -1.40 6.91
CA LEU A 61 -10.98 -0.32 6.04
C LEU A 61 -10.38 0.85 6.82
N PHE A 62 -10.47 0.87 8.15
CA PHE A 62 -9.97 1.95 8.98
C PHE A 62 -8.64 1.60 9.66
N LEU A 63 -7.72 2.56 9.58
CA LEU A 63 -6.63 2.71 10.54
C LEU A 63 -7.03 3.81 11.52
N ILE A 64 -7.12 3.48 12.81
CA ILE A 64 -7.48 4.45 13.86
C ILE A 64 -6.24 4.86 14.68
N THR A 65 -6.37 5.89 15.51
CA THR A 65 -5.35 6.25 16.51
C THR A 65 -5.90 6.08 17.92
N LEU A 66 -4.99 5.87 18.87
CA LEU A 66 -5.27 5.82 20.30
C LEU A 66 -4.66 7.04 20.98
N TYR A 67 -5.13 7.40 22.17
CA TYR A 67 -4.72 8.63 22.85
C TYR A 67 -3.88 8.40 24.10
N SER A 68 -3.54 7.15 24.38
CA SER A 68 -2.80 6.73 25.58
C SER A 68 -1.60 5.84 25.21
N PRO A 69 -0.52 5.82 26.01
CA PRO A 69 0.56 4.85 25.90
C PRO A 69 0.16 3.44 26.39
N GLU A 70 -1.02 3.29 26.98
CA GLU A 70 -1.54 2.02 27.48
C GLU A 70 -2.97 1.81 26.99
N LEU A 71 -3.37 0.56 26.78
CA LEU A 71 -4.70 0.21 26.30
C LEU A 71 -5.78 0.48 27.37
N GLY A 72 -6.39 1.67 27.29
CA GLY A 72 -7.38 2.14 28.25
C GLY A 72 -8.83 1.76 27.90
N PRO A 73 -9.81 2.05 28.78
CA PRO A 73 -11.22 1.74 28.54
C PRO A 73 -11.80 2.42 27.28
N MET A 74 -11.36 3.64 26.96
CA MET A 74 -11.83 4.36 25.76
C MET A 74 -11.29 3.70 24.48
N ASP A 75 -10.02 3.32 24.48
CA ASP A 75 -9.39 2.63 23.36
C ASP A 75 -10.05 1.27 23.09
N ARG A 76 -10.36 0.54 24.17
CA ARG A 76 -11.12 -0.73 24.11
C ARG A 76 -12.51 -0.55 23.52
N ALA A 77 -13.26 0.45 23.99
CA ALA A 77 -14.58 0.76 23.44
C ALA A 77 -14.51 1.12 21.96
N LEU A 78 -13.46 1.82 21.53
CA LEU A 78 -13.26 2.19 20.13
C LEU A 78 -12.95 0.97 19.25
N ILE A 79 -12.05 0.08 19.70
CA ILE A 79 -11.69 -1.16 18.98
C ILE A 79 -12.91 -2.08 18.86
N GLU A 80 -13.69 -2.23 19.93
CA GLU A 80 -14.90 -3.07 19.94
C GLU A 80 -16.01 -2.48 19.07
N ALA A 81 -16.15 -1.15 19.01
CA ALA A 81 -17.18 -0.52 18.19
C ALA A 81 -16.85 -0.52 16.68
N ILE A 82 -15.56 -0.39 16.33
CA ILE A 82 -15.12 -0.23 14.93
C ILE A 82 -14.66 -1.55 14.32
N HIS A 83 -14.05 -2.45 15.09
CA HIS A 83 -13.27 -3.58 14.58
C HIS A 83 -12.27 -3.15 13.49
N PRO A 84 -11.35 -2.23 13.81
CA PRO A 84 -10.47 -1.61 12.82
C PRO A 84 -9.53 -2.63 12.19
N GLY A 85 -9.11 -2.36 10.95
CA GLY A 85 -8.06 -3.13 10.28
C GLY A 85 -6.67 -2.84 10.86
N GLY A 86 -6.52 -1.70 11.53
CA GLY A 86 -5.28 -1.36 12.21
C GLY A 86 -5.31 -0.10 13.06
N VAL A 87 -4.16 0.17 13.65
CA VAL A 87 -3.89 1.31 14.52
C VAL A 87 -2.61 2.01 14.06
N VAL A 88 -2.61 3.33 14.04
CA VAL A 88 -1.41 4.16 13.83
C VAL A 88 -0.93 4.68 15.17
N LEU A 89 0.35 4.46 15.48
CA LEU A 89 1.00 4.97 16.68
C LEU A 89 1.64 6.35 16.41
N PHE A 90 1.41 7.27 17.35
CA PHE A 90 1.94 8.63 17.36
C PHE A 90 2.86 8.83 18.58
N PRO A 91 3.59 9.97 18.68
CA PRO A 91 4.52 10.20 19.78
C PRO A 91 3.91 10.02 21.18
N HIS A 92 2.64 10.38 21.38
CA HIS A 92 1.96 10.22 22.68
C HIS A 92 1.67 8.75 23.05
N ASN A 93 1.82 7.81 22.12
CA ASN A 93 1.71 6.37 22.39
C ASN A 93 3.06 5.72 22.74
N ILE A 94 4.18 6.43 22.57
CA ILE A 94 5.54 5.87 22.58
C ILE A 94 6.35 6.50 23.71
N GLN A 95 6.80 5.67 24.65
CA GLN A 95 7.61 6.10 25.80
C GLN A 95 8.92 5.33 25.92
N SER A 96 8.90 4.02 25.74
CA SER A 96 10.08 3.16 25.73
C SER A 96 9.85 1.91 24.88
N PRO A 97 10.90 1.21 24.42
CA PRO A 97 10.76 -0.05 23.69
C PRO A 97 9.87 -1.09 24.41
N GLU A 98 10.06 -1.27 25.72
CA GLU A 98 9.29 -2.24 26.50
C GLU A 98 7.83 -1.83 26.65
N GLN A 99 7.56 -0.53 26.78
CA GLN A 99 6.19 -0.03 26.84
C GLN A 99 5.47 -0.21 25.50
N VAL A 100 6.11 0.11 24.37
CA VAL A 100 5.51 -0.08 23.04
C VAL A 100 5.23 -1.56 22.79
N ALA A 101 6.18 -2.45 23.13
CA ALA A 101 5.97 -3.89 23.01
C ALA A 101 4.80 -4.40 23.86
N ARG A 102 4.57 -3.83 25.05
CA ARG A 102 3.37 -4.16 25.84
C ARG A 102 2.09 -3.67 25.16
N LEU A 103 2.07 -2.41 24.73
CA LEU A 103 0.91 -1.81 24.05
C LEU A 103 0.53 -2.60 22.80
N THR A 104 1.48 -2.95 21.94
CA THR A 104 1.19 -3.70 20.70
C THR A 104 0.69 -5.11 20.97
N ASN A 105 1.23 -5.80 21.97
CA ASN A 105 0.71 -7.10 22.40
C ASN A 105 -0.72 -7.00 22.96
N ASP A 106 -0.99 -6.00 23.81
CA ASP A 106 -2.32 -5.76 24.38
C ASP A 106 -3.35 -5.46 23.28
N LEU A 107 -2.95 -4.68 22.27
CA LEU A 107 -3.79 -4.36 21.11
C LEU A 107 -4.13 -5.60 20.29
N GLN A 108 -3.14 -6.44 19.97
CA GLN A 108 -3.37 -7.67 19.21
C GLN A 108 -4.27 -8.64 19.99
N ALA A 109 -3.99 -8.83 21.28
CA ALA A 109 -4.78 -9.73 22.13
C ALA A 109 -6.25 -9.26 22.22
N TYR A 110 -6.47 -7.97 22.44
CA TYR A 110 -7.83 -7.45 22.56
C TYR A 110 -8.58 -7.46 21.23
N ALA A 111 -7.93 -7.06 20.13
CA ALA A 111 -8.56 -7.11 18.80
C ALA A 111 -8.91 -8.54 18.38
N GLN A 112 -8.11 -9.54 18.77
CA GLN A 112 -8.44 -10.94 18.57
C GLN A 112 -9.63 -11.40 19.43
N GLU A 113 -9.74 -10.90 20.66
CA GLU A 113 -10.84 -11.23 21.57
C GLU A 113 -12.19 -10.72 21.07
N VAL A 114 -12.25 -9.47 20.59
CA VAL A 114 -13.51 -8.80 20.23
C VAL A 114 -13.79 -8.73 18.73
N GLY A 115 -12.81 -9.05 17.88
CA GLY A 115 -12.87 -8.82 16.43
C GLY A 115 -13.01 -10.08 15.59
N PRO A 116 -12.97 -9.93 14.25
CA PRO A 116 -13.19 -11.01 13.28
C PRO A 116 -12.02 -12.01 13.16
N ASP A 117 -11.14 -12.08 14.17
CA ASP A 117 -9.89 -12.87 14.19
C ASP A 117 -9.02 -12.60 12.93
N VAL A 118 -8.81 -11.30 12.69
CA VAL A 118 -7.84 -10.74 11.74
C VAL A 118 -6.86 -9.89 12.56
N PRO A 119 -5.54 -10.15 12.52
CA PRO A 119 -4.56 -9.37 13.25
C PRO A 119 -4.53 -7.90 12.81
N LEU A 120 -4.29 -6.99 13.75
CA LEU A 120 -4.18 -5.56 13.44
C LEU A 120 -2.92 -5.27 12.62
N LEU A 121 -3.07 -4.38 11.64
CA LEU A 121 -1.96 -3.57 11.14
C LEU A 121 -1.60 -2.55 12.22
N ILE A 122 -0.38 -2.60 12.73
CA ILE A 122 0.14 -1.62 13.69
C ILE A 122 1.16 -0.79 12.91
N ALA A 123 0.78 0.45 12.63
CA ALA A 123 1.49 1.38 11.77
C ALA A 123 2.20 2.49 12.55
N VAL A 124 3.26 3.04 11.98
CA VAL A 124 3.94 4.24 12.49
C VAL A 124 4.52 5.05 11.32
N ASP A 125 4.81 6.34 11.52
CA ASP A 125 5.61 7.15 10.60
C ASP A 125 7.08 7.17 11.07
N GLN A 126 7.85 6.12 10.78
CA GLN A 126 9.28 6.08 11.09
C GLN A 126 10.07 6.31 9.80
N GLU A 127 10.25 7.57 9.38
CA GLU A 127 10.99 7.90 8.14
C GLU A 127 12.50 8.02 8.36
N GLY A 128 12.91 8.32 9.59
CA GLY A 128 14.25 8.79 9.92
C GLY A 128 14.35 10.32 9.96
N GLY A 129 15.37 10.84 10.64
CA GLY A 129 15.54 12.28 10.83
C GLY A 129 14.34 12.93 11.53
N ARG A 130 13.82 14.03 10.94
CA ARG A 130 12.75 14.87 11.53
C ARG A 130 11.46 14.11 11.80
N VAL A 131 11.11 13.13 10.97
CA VAL A 131 9.92 12.31 11.15
C VAL A 131 10.33 10.93 11.64
N SER A 132 10.62 10.88 12.93
CA SER A 132 10.87 9.65 13.68
C SER A 132 10.01 9.70 14.92
N ARG A 133 9.20 8.66 15.17
CA ARG A 133 8.35 8.56 16.37
C ARG A 133 9.04 7.77 17.47
N LEU A 134 9.81 6.76 17.07
CA LEU A 134 10.64 5.96 17.96
C LEU A 134 11.97 6.69 18.16
N LEU A 135 12.11 7.34 19.31
CA LEU A 135 13.27 8.18 19.65
C LEU A 135 14.01 7.63 20.88
N ASP A 136 13.43 7.77 22.07
CA ASP A 136 14.07 7.39 23.32
C ASP A 136 14.18 5.86 23.45
N GLY A 137 15.41 5.37 23.52
CA GLY A 137 15.69 3.92 23.56
C GLY A 137 15.72 3.24 22.18
N PHE A 138 15.64 4.00 21.09
CA PHE A 138 15.70 3.52 19.71
C PHE A 138 16.87 4.13 18.93
N THR A 139 17.18 3.58 17.75
CA THR A 139 18.26 4.10 16.91
C THR A 139 17.86 5.43 16.26
N PRO A 140 18.68 6.48 16.37
CA PRO A 140 18.46 7.74 15.66
C PRO A 140 18.86 7.59 14.19
N PHE A 141 17.91 7.15 13.35
CA PHE A 141 18.15 6.97 11.92
C PHE A 141 18.37 8.32 11.19
N PRO A 142 19.26 8.36 10.17
CA PRO A 142 19.50 9.56 9.39
C PRO A 142 18.25 10.03 8.65
N SER A 143 18.20 11.31 8.29
CA SER A 143 17.09 11.83 7.46
C SER A 143 17.17 11.24 6.04
N PRO A 144 16.04 11.09 5.33
CA PRO A 144 16.05 10.64 3.94
C PRO A 144 16.98 11.45 3.03
N LEU A 145 17.12 12.77 3.23
CA LEU A 145 18.09 13.58 2.48
C LEU A 145 19.55 13.09 2.60
N VAL A 146 19.95 12.62 3.80
CA VAL A 146 21.30 12.09 4.03
C VAL A 146 21.47 10.77 3.29
N LEU A 147 20.46 9.90 3.29
CA LEU A 147 20.47 8.69 2.48
C LEU A 147 20.56 9.03 0.99
N GLY A 148 19.80 10.03 0.53
CA GLY A 148 19.88 10.60 -0.81
C GLY A 148 21.30 10.98 -1.23
N ALA A 149 22.01 11.69 -0.36
CA ALA A 149 23.38 12.12 -0.59
C ALA A 149 24.39 10.97 -0.70
N THR A 150 24.06 9.77 -0.20
CA THR A 150 24.91 8.59 -0.42
C THR A 150 24.86 8.14 -1.89
N GLY A 151 23.70 8.26 -2.55
CA GLY A 151 23.47 7.74 -3.89
C GLY A 151 23.52 6.21 -4.00
N ARG A 152 23.56 5.47 -2.87
CA ARG A 152 23.81 4.02 -2.85
C ARG A 152 22.56 3.24 -2.45
N ARG A 153 22.11 2.36 -3.33
CA ARG A 153 20.97 1.47 -3.05
C ARG A 153 21.23 0.56 -1.86
N GLU A 154 22.47 0.12 -1.68
CA GLU A 154 22.86 -0.81 -0.62
C GLU A 154 22.66 -0.17 0.77
N ASP A 155 22.95 1.13 0.89
CA ASP A 155 22.70 1.89 2.11
C ASP A 155 21.19 1.98 2.40
N ALA A 156 20.36 2.15 1.35
CA ALA A 156 18.91 2.21 1.50
C ALA A 156 18.31 0.88 1.97
N VAL A 157 18.79 -0.24 1.42
CA VAL A 157 18.38 -1.59 1.86
C VAL A 157 18.81 -1.84 3.32
N ALA A 158 20.06 -1.52 3.65
CA ALA A 158 20.57 -1.69 5.01
C ALA A 158 19.81 -0.84 6.03
N LEU A 159 19.50 0.42 5.67
CA LEU A 159 18.72 1.32 6.51
C LEU A 159 17.30 0.78 6.74
N GLY A 160 16.61 0.41 5.66
CA GLY A 160 15.25 -0.15 5.76
C GLY A 160 15.20 -1.43 6.57
N LEU A 161 16.20 -2.31 6.44
CA LEU A 161 16.30 -3.54 7.23
C LEU A 161 16.51 -3.24 8.72
N ALA A 162 17.43 -2.33 9.06
CA ALA A 162 17.70 -1.96 10.45
C ALA A 162 16.48 -1.30 11.11
N MET A 163 15.81 -0.38 10.40
CA MET A 163 14.57 0.23 10.86
C MET A 163 13.48 -0.83 11.08
N GLY A 164 13.25 -1.70 10.09
CA GLY A 164 12.24 -2.75 10.20
C GLY A 164 12.50 -3.74 11.35
N GLN A 165 13.76 -4.05 11.64
CA GLN A 165 14.13 -4.90 12.78
C GLN A 165 13.75 -4.27 14.12
N GLU A 166 13.97 -2.96 14.30
CA GLU A 166 13.51 -2.26 15.51
C GLU A 166 11.98 -2.21 15.62
N LEU A 167 11.28 -1.98 14.50
CA LEU A 167 9.82 -1.93 14.47
C LEU A 167 9.19 -3.29 14.87
N VAL A 168 9.67 -4.38 14.27
CA VAL A 168 9.17 -5.73 14.58
C VAL A 168 9.47 -6.11 16.02
N ALA A 169 10.61 -5.69 16.58
CA ALA A 169 10.97 -5.98 17.97
C ALA A 169 9.97 -5.42 18.99
N VAL A 170 9.23 -4.36 18.62
CA VAL A 170 8.18 -3.76 19.46
C VAL A 170 6.76 -4.02 18.94
N GLY A 171 6.59 -4.94 17.99
CA GLY A 171 5.29 -5.38 17.49
C GLY A 171 4.66 -4.47 16.42
N ILE A 172 5.40 -3.53 15.85
CA ILE A 172 4.97 -2.72 14.72
C ILE A 172 5.24 -3.49 13.42
N ASN A 173 4.23 -3.61 12.55
CA ASN A 173 4.28 -4.43 11.34
C ASN A 173 4.00 -3.66 10.05
N MET A 174 3.76 -2.36 10.15
CA MET A 174 3.57 -1.45 9.02
C MET A 174 4.32 -0.15 9.30
N ASP A 175 5.05 0.34 8.31
CA ASP A 175 5.72 1.62 8.38
C ASP A 175 5.21 2.48 7.23
N LEU A 176 4.76 3.69 7.58
CA LEU A 176 4.30 4.69 6.64
C LEU A 176 5.51 5.37 5.99
N ALA A 177 6.43 4.58 5.45
CA ALA A 177 7.68 4.99 4.84
C ALA A 177 8.05 3.99 3.72
N PRO A 178 8.87 4.39 2.74
CA PRO A 178 9.57 5.66 2.62
C PRO A 178 8.77 6.79 1.95
N VAL A 179 9.23 8.02 2.13
CA VAL A 179 8.82 9.16 1.31
C VAL A 179 9.48 9.04 -0.07
N ALA A 180 8.65 8.95 -1.11
CA ALA A 180 9.05 8.86 -2.52
C ALA A 180 8.77 10.16 -3.30
N ASP A 181 8.45 11.23 -2.60
CA ASP A 181 8.31 12.55 -3.21
C ASP A 181 9.66 13.11 -3.68
N LEU A 182 9.64 13.83 -4.79
CA LEU A 182 10.79 14.56 -5.30
C LEU A 182 11.08 15.81 -4.47
N HIS A 183 12.36 16.10 -4.30
CA HIS A 183 12.83 17.35 -3.75
C HIS A 183 12.73 18.48 -4.79
N TYR A 184 12.15 19.61 -4.41
CA TYR A 184 12.16 20.84 -5.23
C TYR A 184 12.90 21.96 -4.50
N PRO A 185 13.92 22.60 -5.11
CA PRO A 185 14.72 23.64 -4.46
C PRO A 185 13.93 24.87 -4.00
N ALA A 186 12.72 25.08 -4.55
CA ALA A 186 11.80 26.13 -4.09
C ALA A 186 11.45 26.00 -2.58
N HIS A 187 11.67 24.83 -1.98
CA HIS A 187 11.44 24.55 -0.56
C HIS A 187 12.64 24.83 0.35
N ASP A 188 13.81 25.19 -0.20
CA ASP A 188 15.00 25.44 0.62
C ASP A 188 14.99 26.82 1.31
N ALA A 189 14.08 27.71 0.91
CA ALA A 189 14.01 29.10 1.39
C ALA A 189 12.62 29.46 1.95
N GLY A 190 12.30 29.05 3.18
CA GLY A 190 11.12 29.54 3.92
C GLY A 190 10.43 28.50 4.80
N GLU A 191 9.29 28.87 5.41
CA GLU A 191 8.45 28.07 6.33
C GLU A 191 7.84 26.79 5.73
N TRP A 192 8.26 26.40 4.52
CA TRP A 192 7.80 25.22 3.76
C TRP A 192 8.46 23.91 4.23
N GLU A 193 8.63 23.78 5.55
CA GLU A 193 9.44 22.76 6.23
C GLU A 193 8.87 21.34 6.16
N VAL A 194 7.69 21.14 5.57
CA VAL A 194 6.97 19.86 5.59
C VAL A 194 7.73 18.77 4.84
N MET A 195 8.32 19.08 3.68
CA MET A 195 9.07 18.10 2.86
C MET A 195 10.59 18.27 2.97
N TYR A 196 11.05 19.36 3.58
CA TYR A 196 12.46 19.65 3.77
C TYR A 196 13.12 18.54 4.59
N ARG A 197 14.23 18.00 4.05
CA ARG A 197 15.01 16.85 4.59
C ARG A 197 14.30 15.49 4.65
N ARG A 198 13.01 15.41 4.30
CA ARG A 198 12.25 14.14 4.19
C ARG A 198 12.28 13.53 2.79
N THR A 199 12.67 14.32 1.78
CA THR A 199 12.84 13.85 0.40
C THR A 199 14.23 13.27 0.17
N LEU A 200 14.33 12.26 -0.68
CA LEU A 200 15.58 11.58 -1.01
C LEU A 200 16.40 12.39 -2.01
N SER A 201 15.80 12.88 -3.09
CA SER A 201 16.49 13.59 -4.17
C SER A 201 15.50 14.35 -5.05
N ALA A 202 16.01 15.25 -5.89
CA ALA A 202 15.27 15.87 -6.99
C ALA A 202 15.26 15.00 -8.27
N ASP A 203 16.12 13.97 -8.33
CA ASP A 203 16.23 13.05 -9.46
C ASP A 203 15.26 11.85 -9.29
N PRO A 204 14.24 11.70 -10.16
CA PRO A 204 13.28 10.59 -10.09
C PRO A 204 13.93 9.21 -10.11
N ALA A 205 14.97 9.00 -10.92
CA ALA A 205 15.62 7.70 -11.01
C ALA A 205 16.33 7.33 -9.70
N LEU A 206 16.93 8.33 -9.04
CA LEU A 206 17.57 8.13 -7.75
C LEU A 206 16.54 7.90 -6.65
N VAL A 207 15.44 8.66 -6.62
CA VAL A 207 14.34 8.44 -5.67
C VAL A 207 13.79 7.02 -5.79
N SER A 208 13.48 6.56 -7.01
CA SER A 208 12.99 5.20 -7.26
C SER A 208 13.97 4.13 -6.76
N THR A 209 15.25 4.34 -7.05
CA THR A 209 16.32 3.41 -6.65
C THR A 209 16.44 3.30 -5.12
N LEU A 210 16.42 4.42 -4.41
CA LEU A 210 16.61 4.45 -2.96
C LEU A 210 15.33 4.09 -2.20
N ALA A 211 14.17 4.63 -2.59
CA ALA A 211 12.88 4.26 -2.00
C ALA A 211 12.60 2.76 -2.19
N GLY A 212 12.87 2.21 -3.38
CA GLY A 212 12.78 0.78 -3.65
C GLY A 212 13.75 -0.06 -2.81
N GLY A 213 14.93 0.48 -2.47
CA GLY A 213 15.87 -0.17 -1.55
C GLY A 213 15.33 -0.20 -0.11
N MET A 214 14.79 0.91 0.38
CA MET A 214 14.16 0.96 1.72
C MET A 214 12.95 0.00 1.80
N VAL A 215 12.10 -0.04 0.77
CA VAL A 215 10.98 -0.99 0.69
C VAL A 215 11.48 -2.43 0.76
N GLU A 216 12.56 -2.77 0.06
CA GLU A 216 13.19 -4.09 0.12
C GLU A 216 13.67 -4.43 1.55
N GLY A 217 14.36 -3.50 2.21
CA GLY A 217 14.84 -3.67 3.57
C GLY A 217 13.72 -3.86 4.60
N LEU A 218 12.72 -2.99 4.60
CA LEU A 218 11.55 -3.09 5.48
C LEU A 218 10.81 -4.42 5.29
N ARG A 219 10.58 -4.82 4.04
CA ARG A 219 9.93 -6.09 3.72
C ARG A 219 10.76 -7.29 4.17
N ALA A 220 12.08 -7.23 4.04
CA ALA A 220 12.98 -8.29 4.51
C ALA A 220 12.94 -8.45 6.04
N ALA A 221 12.66 -7.37 6.78
CA ALA A 221 12.43 -7.43 8.23
C ALA A 221 11.03 -7.96 8.61
N GLY A 222 10.08 -8.03 7.66
CA GLY A 222 8.69 -8.40 7.91
C GLY A 222 7.75 -7.22 8.12
N VAL A 223 8.15 -6.00 7.71
CA VAL A 223 7.34 -4.78 7.81
C VAL A 223 6.75 -4.40 6.46
N ILE A 224 5.47 -4.02 6.45
CA ILE A 224 4.79 -3.46 5.29
C ILE A 224 5.26 -2.02 5.10
N ALA A 225 5.95 -1.75 3.98
CA ALA A 225 6.33 -0.40 3.58
C ALA A 225 5.21 0.30 2.80
N VAL A 226 5.02 1.60 3.02
CA VAL A 226 4.02 2.42 2.33
C VAL A 226 4.70 3.63 1.69
N LEU A 227 4.71 3.64 0.36
CA LEU A 227 5.17 4.79 -0.40
C LEU A 227 4.20 5.96 -0.24
N LYS A 228 4.75 7.14 0.00
CA LYS A 228 3.97 8.37 0.15
C LYS A 228 4.71 9.57 -0.47
N HIS A 229 4.01 10.63 -0.88
CA HIS A 229 2.56 10.85 -0.73
C HIS A 229 1.91 10.94 -2.12
N PHE A 230 1.24 9.88 -2.56
CA PHE A 230 0.63 9.83 -3.90
C PHE A 230 -0.37 10.98 -4.12
N PRO A 231 -0.38 11.65 -5.29
CA PRO A 231 0.42 11.40 -6.49
C PRO A 231 1.77 12.15 -6.53
N GLY A 232 2.17 12.79 -5.43
CA GLY A 232 3.37 13.61 -5.36
C GLY A 232 3.14 14.92 -4.61
N HIS A 233 3.47 14.96 -3.32
CA HIS A 233 3.43 16.18 -2.50
C HIS A 233 4.68 17.03 -2.69
N GLY A 234 5.78 16.47 -3.20
CA GLY A 234 7.04 17.19 -3.38
C GLY A 234 6.94 18.55 -4.10
N ALA A 235 6.01 18.69 -5.06
CA ALA A 235 5.80 19.92 -5.82
C ALA A 235 4.72 20.86 -5.23
N ALA A 236 4.10 20.50 -4.11
CA ALA A 236 3.06 21.30 -3.48
C ALA A 236 3.64 22.63 -2.98
N GLN A 237 2.91 23.72 -3.19
CA GLN A 237 3.33 25.04 -2.74
C GLN A 237 2.89 25.37 -1.30
N THR A 238 2.15 24.47 -0.66
CA THR A 238 1.53 24.71 0.64
C THR A 238 1.57 23.48 1.54
N ASP A 239 1.48 23.69 2.86
CA ASP A 239 1.41 22.61 3.84
C ASP A 239 -0.01 22.04 3.92
N SER A 240 -0.15 20.73 3.65
CA SER A 240 -1.43 20.00 3.75
C SER A 240 -2.02 19.97 5.16
N HIS A 241 -1.25 20.25 6.20
CA HIS A 241 -1.78 20.38 7.56
C HIS A 241 -2.53 21.71 7.77
N SER A 242 -2.23 22.71 6.94
CA SER A 242 -2.76 24.08 7.09
C SER A 242 -3.79 24.43 6.01
N GLU A 243 -3.57 23.97 4.78
CA GLU A 243 -4.46 24.24 3.65
C GLU A 243 -4.40 23.14 2.59
N LEU A 244 -5.35 23.13 1.65
CA LEU A 244 -5.38 22.13 0.59
C LEU A 244 -4.22 22.36 -0.41
N PRO A 245 -3.28 21.41 -0.58
CA PRO A 245 -2.16 21.59 -1.49
C PRO A 245 -2.60 21.59 -2.95
N VAL A 246 -2.01 22.51 -3.72
CA VAL A 246 -2.12 22.55 -5.18
C VAL A 246 -0.78 22.14 -5.78
N ILE A 247 -0.81 21.13 -6.65
CA ILE A 247 0.34 20.69 -7.44
C ILE A 247 0.32 21.44 -8.76
N PRO A 248 1.28 22.34 -9.03
CA PRO A 248 1.28 23.18 -10.23
C PRO A 248 1.86 22.46 -11.46
N LEU A 249 1.88 21.12 -11.46
CA LEU A 249 2.36 20.30 -12.56
C LEU A 249 1.20 19.88 -13.45
N THR A 250 1.45 19.85 -14.75
CA THR A 250 0.58 19.16 -15.71
C THR A 250 0.63 17.64 -15.50
N ARG A 251 -0.32 16.92 -16.11
CA ARG A 251 -0.31 15.46 -16.15
C ARG A 251 0.99 14.92 -16.73
N GLU A 252 1.44 15.47 -17.86
CA GLU A 252 2.64 15.01 -18.56
C GLU A 252 3.89 15.23 -17.71
N GLU A 253 4.02 16.38 -17.05
CA GLU A 253 5.11 16.64 -16.11
C GLU A 253 5.06 15.68 -14.92
N THR A 254 3.88 15.43 -14.36
CA THR A 254 3.67 14.50 -13.24
C THR A 254 4.05 13.06 -13.62
N GLU A 255 3.66 12.61 -14.81
CA GLU A 255 4.00 11.28 -15.33
C GLU A 255 5.50 11.13 -15.63
N ALA A 256 6.14 12.19 -16.13
CA ALA A 256 7.57 12.19 -16.43
C ALA A 256 8.47 12.37 -15.20
N THR A 257 7.93 12.84 -14.08
CA THR A 257 8.69 13.14 -12.85
C THR A 257 8.18 12.34 -11.67
N THR A 258 7.18 12.83 -10.93
CA THR A 258 6.80 12.27 -9.64
C THR A 258 6.24 10.85 -9.70
N LEU A 259 5.55 10.47 -10.78
CA LEU A 259 5.06 9.10 -10.96
C LEU A 259 6.11 8.14 -11.55
N ALA A 260 7.22 8.68 -12.05
CA ALA A 260 8.36 7.90 -12.53
C ALA A 260 9.35 7.56 -11.40
N ALA A 261 9.26 8.26 -10.27
CA ALA A 261 9.98 7.96 -9.04
C ALA A 261 9.34 6.78 -8.30
#